data_AF-A0A2A9EAX9-F1
#
_entry.id   AF-A0A2A9EAX9-F1
#
_cell.length_a   1.000
_cell.length_b   1.000
_cell.length_c   1.000
_cell.angle_alpha   90.00
_cell.angle_beta   90.00
_cell.angle_gamma   90.00
#
_symmetry.space_group_name_H-M   'P 1'
#
loop_
_entity.id
_entity.type
_entity.pdbx_description
1 polymer ?
#
loop_
_entity_poly.entity_id
_entity_poly.type
_entity_poly.pdbx_seq_one_letter_code
_entity_poly.pdbx_strand_id
1 'polypeptide(L)'
;MGLLRRGHRAEHDRLAHQHAQERALAGAQVSRHGAQEGWAVATAHRLVLAFGDDVVVRRWCDVDHGALDAQSAELTIRWVDGAPETVITLTDAKPQAFARTFRERVQSSVVHSETVKLPQGGVVRVVVRRDEADGLFSEVLGDGYVRLEDPETAALVAAAETRVREAVGLPL
;
A
#
# COMPACT_ATOMS: atom_id res chain seq x y z
N MET A 1 -26.63 13.50 -18.29
CA MET A 1 -25.51 12.60 -17.95
C MET A 1 -24.47 13.24 -17.01
N GLY A 2 -24.89 13.96 -15.96
CA GLY A 2 -23.97 14.64 -15.01
C GLY A 2 -24.23 14.36 -13.51
N LEU A 3 -25.27 13.57 -13.20
CA LEU A 3 -25.73 13.30 -11.84
C LEU A 3 -24.93 12.16 -11.17
N LEU A 4 -24.63 11.08 -11.91
CA LEU A 4 -23.85 9.94 -11.39
C LEU A 4 -22.43 10.36 -10.93
N ARG A 5 -21.75 11.21 -11.71
CA ARG A 5 -20.39 11.71 -11.36
C ARG A 5 -20.35 12.58 -10.11
N ARG A 6 -21.39 13.38 -9.83
CA ARG A 6 -21.46 14.19 -8.61
C ARG A 6 -21.70 13.30 -7.38
N GLY A 7 -22.49 12.22 -7.53
CA GLY A 7 -22.72 11.24 -6.49
C GLY A 7 -21.45 10.52 -6.04
N HIS A 8 -20.65 10.00 -6.99
CA HIS A 8 -19.43 9.24 -6.66
C HIS A 8 -18.41 10.11 -5.91
N ARG A 9 -18.18 11.34 -6.38
CA ARG A 9 -17.25 12.26 -5.70
C ARG A 9 -17.70 12.60 -4.28
N ALA A 10 -19.00 12.86 -4.08
CA ALA A 10 -19.53 13.12 -2.75
C ALA A 10 -19.43 11.90 -1.83
N GLU A 11 -19.55 10.68 -2.37
CA GLU A 11 -19.33 9.44 -1.64
C GLU A 11 -17.87 9.29 -1.21
N HIS A 12 -16.91 9.50 -2.12
CA HIS A 12 -15.49 9.43 -1.80
C HIS A 12 -15.11 10.42 -0.69
N ASP A 13 -15.55 11.68 -0.81
CA ASP A 13 -15.26 12.71 0.18
C ASP A 13 -15.92 12.37 1.54
N ARG A 14 -17.12 11.77 1.55
CA ARG A 14 -17.78 11.30 2.77
C ARG A 14 -16.98 10.19 3.44
N LEU A 15 -16.61 9.14 2.70
CA LEU A 15 -15.85 8.00 3.23
C LEU A 15 -14.48 8.43 3.74
N ALA A 16 -13.78 9.31 2.99
CA ALA A 16 -12.51 9.88 3.42
C ALA A 16 -12.67 10.69 4.72
N HIS A 17 -13.70 11.53 4.83
CA HIS A 17 -13.92 12.30 6.04
C HIS A 17 -14.29 11.40 7.23
N GLN A 18 -15.22 10.47 7.04
CA GLN A 18 -15.71 9.59 8.11
C GLN A 18 -14.62 8.68 8.68
N HIS A 19 -13.79 8.08 7.81
CA HIS A 19 -12.86 7.01 8.21
C HIS A 19 -11.39 7.44 8.29
N ALA A 20 -11.01 8.52 7.61
CA ALA A 20 -9.65 9.04 7.61
C ALA A 20 -9.53 10.47 8.14
N GLN A 21 -10.64 11.19 8.34
CA GLN A 21 -10.66 12.63 8.68
C GLN A 21 -9.89 13.48 7.65
N GLU A 22 -9.93 13.05 6.38
CA GLU A 22 -9.18 13.64 5.27
C GLU A 22 -10.08 13.91 4.06
N ARG A 23 -9.55 14.63 3.05
CA ARG A 23 -10.19 14.77 1.75
C ARG A 23 -9.80 13.64 0.81
N ALA A 24 -10.72 13.17 -0.03
CA ALA A 24 -10.38 12.21 -1.07
C ALA A 24 -9.49 12.85 -2.14
N LEU A 25 -8.38 12.18 -2.47
CA LEU A 25 -7.54 12.49 -3.63
C LEU A 25 -8.11 11.82 -4.88
N ALA A 26 -8.49 10.56 -4.74
CA ALA A 26 -9.17 9.77 -5.75
C ALA A 26 -10.05 8.71 -5.07
N GLY A 27 -11.03 8.21 -5.80
CA GLY A 27 -11.79 7.03 -5.39
C GLY A 27 -12.29 6.28 -6.61
N ALA A 28 -12.63 5.01 -6.40
CA ALA A 28 -13.23 4.15 -7.40
C ALA A 28 -14.28 3.23 -6.79
N GLN A 29 -15.32 2.93 -7.56
CA GLN A 29 -16.16 1.75 -7.30
C GLN A 29 -15.34 0.49 -7.49
N VAL A 30 -15.53 -0.45 -6.57
CA VAL A 30 -14.82 -1.71 -6.56
C VAL A 30 -15.75 -2.85 -6.21
N SER A 31 -15.38 -4.06 -6.61
CA SER A 31 -15.99 -5.29 -6.11
C SER A 31 -14.92 -6.21 -5.55
N ARG A 32 -15.31 -7.12 -4.66
CA ARG A 32 -14.46 -8.19 -4.14
C ARG A 32 -15.14 -9.52 -4.45
N HIS A 33 -14.36 -10.52 -4.86
CA HIS A 33 -14.91 -11.82 -5.24
C HIS A 33 -15.74 -12.42 -4.08
N GLY A 34 -17.03 -12.66 -4.32
CA GLY A 34 -17.96 -13.16 -3.31
C GLY A 34 -18.51 -12.12 -2.32
N ALA A 35 -18.21 -10.83 -2.49
CA ALA A 35 -18.75 -9.73 -1.68
C ALA A 35 -19.58 -8.74 -2.52
N GLN A 36 -20.22 -7.79 -1.84
CA GLN A 36 -20.96 -6.70 -2.47
C GLN A 36 -20.02 -5.69 -3.14
N GLU A 37 -20.58 -4.87 -4.02
CA GLU A 37 -19.90 -3.66 -4.50
C GLU A 37 -19.55 -2.74 -3.34
N GLY A 38 -18.47 -1.99 -3.50
CA GLY A 38 -17.92 -1.11 -2.49
C GLY A 38 -17.12 0.03 -3.09
N TRP A 39 -16.32 0.66 -2.25
CA TRP A 39 -15.54 1.83 -2.61
C TRP A 39 -14.10 1.67 -2.15
N ALA A 40 -13.17 2.03 -3.03
CA ALA A 40 -11.79 2.27 -2.67
C ALA A 40 -11.51 3.77 -2.75
N VAL A 41 -10.97 4.35 -1.68
CA VAL A 41 -10.70 5.79 -1.57
C VAL A 41 -9.27 6.01 -1.13
N ALA A 42 -8.53 6.80 -1.91
CA ALA A 42 -7.17 7.21 -1.61
C ALA A 42 -7.19 8.62 -1.03
N THR A 43 -6.65 8.79 0.17
CA THR A 43 -6.44 10.08 0.84
C THR A 43 -4.95 10.46 0.81
N ALA A 44 -4.58 11.54 1.48
CA ALA A 44 -3.18 11.96 1.57
C ALA A 44 -2.36 10.94 2.37
N HIS A 45 -2.91 10.40 3.45
CA HIS A 45 -2.20 9.53 4.40
C HIS A 45 -2.73 8.10 4.45
N ARG A 46 -3.94 7.84 3.95
CA ARG A 46 -4.66 6.58 4.15
C ARG A 46 -5.29 6.03 2.87
N LEU A 47 -5.41 4.71 2.84
CA LEU A 47 -6.27 3.95 1.94
C LEU A 47 -7.50 3.49 2.72
N VAL A 48 -8.68 3.77 2.19
CA VAL A 48 -9.96 3.29 2.72
C VAL A 48 -10.57 2.32 1.71
N LEU A 49 -10.91 1.12 2.14
CA LEU A 49 -11.69 0.13 1.40
C LEU A 49 -12.99 -0.13 2.17
N ALA A 50 -14.13 0.16 1.57
CA ALA A 50 -15.43 0.05 2.23
C ALA A 50 -16.37 -0.85 1.43
N PHE A 51 -16.82 -1.94 2.05
CA PHE A 51 -17.75 -2.94 1.49
C PHE A 51 -18.93 -3.13 2.47
N GLY A 52 -19.96 -2.30 2.33
CA GLY A 52 -21.04 -2.23 3.32
C GLY A 52 -20.49 -1.76 4.68
N ASP A 53 -20.70 -2.56 5.73
CA ASP A 53 -20.20 -2.28 7.07
C ASP A 53 -18.74 -2.73 7.28
N ASP A 54 -18.16 -3.50 6.36
CA ASP A 54 -16.74 -3.90 6.39
C ASP A 54 -15.88 -2.76 5.85
N VAL A 55 -15.18 -2.05 6.74
CA VAL A 55 -14.31 -0.94 6.39
C VAL A 55 -12.89 -1.19 6.86
N VAL A 56 -11.97 -1.27 5.89
CA VAL A 56 -10.53 -1.38 6.12
C VAL A 56 -9.89 -0.03 5.87
N VAL A 57 -9.18 0.47 6.87
CA VAL A 57 -8.39 1.70 6.79
C VAL A 57 -6.93 1.36 7.05
N ARG A 58 -6.05 1.69 6.11
CA ARG A 58 -4.61 1.40 6.18
C ARG A 58 -3.80 2.63 5.84
N ARG A 59 -2.62 2.78 6.44
CA ARG A 59 -1.66 3.82 6.04
C ARG A 59 -1.00 3.41 4.73
N TRP A 60 -0.48 4.37 3.98
CA TRP A 60 0.29 4.05 2.77
C TRP A 60 1.53 3.22 3.06
N CYS A 61 2.17 3.45 4.21
CA CYS A 61 3.31 2.66 4.65
C CYS A 61 2.95 1.21 5.03
N ASP A 62 1.67 0.87 5.25
CA ASP A 62 1.24 -0.51 5.53
C ASP A 62 1.14 -1.37 4.25
N VAL A 63 1.21 -0.75 3.07
CA VAL A 63 1.21 -1.46 1.78
C VAL A 63 2.63 -1.90 1.42
N ASP A 64 2.84 -3.20 1.29
CA ASP A 64 4.09 -3.76 0.75
C ASP A 64 4.14 -3.54 -0.76
N HIS A 65 3.14 -4.07 -1.47
CA HIS A 65 3.09 -4.04 -2.92
C HIS A 65 1.65 -3.93 -3.42
N GLY A 66 1.48 -3.31 -4.60
CA GLY A 66 0.22 -3.34 -5.32
C GLY A 66 0.44 -3.64 -6.80
N ALA A 67 -0.30 -4.62 -7.30
CA ALA A 67 -0.25 -5.05 -8.70
C ALA A 67 -1.64 -4.88 -9.33
N LEU A 68 -1.71 -4.16 -10.45
CA LEU A 68 -2.94 -4.01 -11.24
C LEU A 68 -2.82 -4.83 -12.51
N ASP A 69 -3.73 -5.78 -12.69
CA ASP A 69 -3.95 -6.43 -13.98
C ASP A 69 -4.79 -5.51 -14.88
N ALA A 70 -4.23 -5.13 -16.03
CA ALA A 70 -4.88 -4.18 -16.93
C ALA A 70 -6.05 -4.79 -17.72
N GLN A 71 -6.10 -6.11 -17.87
CA GLN A 71 -7.16 -6.82 -18.60
C GLN A 71 -8.38 -7.06 -17.72
N SER A 72 -8.18 -7.53 -16.48
CA SER A 72 -9.26 -7.79 -15.54
C SER A 72 -9.61 -6.58 -14.65
N ALA A 73 -8.79 -5.53 -14.67
CA ALA A 73 -8.87 -4.40 -13.74
C ALA A 73 -8.78 -4.83 -12.26
N GLU A 74 -8.14 -5.98 -12.00
CA GLU A 74 -7.93 -6.52 -10.66
C GLU A 74 -6.69 -5.89 -10.02
N LEU A 75 -6.89 -5.23 -8.88
CA LEU A 75 -5.85 -4.71 -8.02
C LEU A 75 -5.62 -5.67 -6.85
N THR A 76 -4.44 -6.24 -6.79
CA THR A 76 -3.96 -7.05 -5.66
C THR A 76 -3.05 -6.22 -4.77
N ILE A 77 -3.38 -6.14 -3.49
CA ILE A 77 -2.67 -5.37 -2.48
C ILE A 77 -2.09 -6.33 -1.44
N ARG A 78 -0.77 -6.30 -1.28
CA ARG A 78 -0.05 -7.03 -0.23
C ARG A 78 0.29 -6.09 0.91
N TRP A 79 0.12 -6.58 2.14
CA TRP A 79 0.37 -5.82 3.37
C TRP A 79 1.70 -6.21 4.00
N VAL A 80 2.35 -5.26 4.65
CA VAL A 80 3.64 -5.47 5.35
C VAL A 80 3.50 -6.34 6.61
N ASP A 81 2.30 -6.39 7.20
CA ASP A 81 2.00 -7.09 8.45
C ASP A 81 1.67 -8.59 8.24
N GLY A 82 1.80 -9.09 7.01
CA GLY A 82 1.48 -10.49 6.68
C GLY A 82 -0.01 -10.80 6.64
N ALA A 83 -0.89 -9.80 6.75
CA ALA A 83 -2.32 -10.01 6.54
C ALA A 83 -2.60 -10.55 5.12
N PRO A 84 -3.70 -11.32 4.94
CA PRO A 84 -4.07 -11.83 3.62
C PRO A 84 -4.13 -10.73 2.56
N GLU A 85 -3.64 -11.03 1.36
CA GLU A 85 -3.70 -10.10 0.25
C GLU A 85 -5.15 -9.66 -0.01
N THR A 86 -5.32 -8.38 -0.30
CA THR A 86 -6.62 -7.81 -0.66
C THR A 86 -6.71 -7.71 -2.16
N VAL A 87 -7.66 -8.45 -2.74
CA VAL A 87 -7.91 -8.49 -4.18
C VAL A 87 -9.24 -7.83 -4.46
N ILE A 88 -9.22 -6.76 -5.26
CA ILE A 88 -10.42 -5.98 -5.62
C ILE A 88 -10.44 -5.71 -7.12
N THR A 89 -11.61 -5.75 -7.74
CA THR A 89 -11.80 -5.37 -9.14
C THR A 89 -12.28 -3.93 -9.21
N LEU A 90 -11.61 -3.09 -10.00
CA LEU A 90 -12.03 -1.70 -10.22
C LEU A 90 -13.16 -1.68 -11.26
N THR A 91 -14.38 -1.32 -10.85
CA THR A 91 -15.59 -1.40 -11.69
C THR A 91 -16.00 -0.08 -12.35
N ASP A 92 -15.38 1.02 -11.94
CA ASP A 92 -15.64 2.34 -12.53
C ASP A 92 -15.24 2.43 -14.00
N ALA A 93 -15.89 3.33 -14.75
CA ALA A 93 -15.55 3.58 -16.16
C ALA A 93 -14.15 4.21 -16.38
N LYS A 94 -13.51 4.71 -15.31
CA LYS A 94 -12.18 5.34 -15.32
C LYS A 94 -11.31 4.90 -14.13
N PRO A 95 -10.97 3.61 -14.05
CA PRO A 95 -10.25 3.05 -12.90
C PRO A 95 -8.81 3.59 -12.76
N GLN A 96 -8.28 4.18 -13.84
CA GLN A 96 -6.89 4.61 -13.92
C GLN A 96 -6.55 5.76 -12.95
N ALA A 97 -7.53 6.62 -12.63
CA ALA A 97 -7.30 7.74 -11.71
C ALA A 97 -6.97 7.23 -10.30
N PHE A 98 -7.79 6.32 -9.78
CA PHE A 98 -7.54 5.69 -8.48
C PHE A 98 -6.25 4.86 -8.50
N ALA A 99 -6.07 3.99 -9.49
CA ALA A 99 -4.86 3.15 -9.59
C ALA A 99 -3.57 3.98 -9.65
N ARG A 100 -3.60 5.12 -10.36
CA ARG A 100 -2.49 6.06 -10.41
C ARG A 100 -2.23 6.69 -9.04
N THR A 101 -3.25 7.23 -8.38
CA THR A 101 -3.11 7.84 -7.05
C THR A 101 -2.63 6.82 -6.02
N PHE A 102 -3.18 5.60 -6.03
CA PHE A 102 -2.71 4.50 -5.20
C PHE A 102 -1.20 4.27 -5.37
N ARG A 103 -0.74 4.11 -6.63
CA ARG A 103 0.69 3.92 -6.92
C ARG A 103 1.53 5.09 -6.43
N GLU A 104 1.10 6.32 -6.73
CA GLU A 104 1.81 7.54 -6.31
C GLU A 104 1.93 7.62 -4.79
N ARG A 105 0.88 7.25 -4.04
CA ARG A 105 0.91 7.29 -2.57
C ARG A 105 1.78 6.20 -1.96
N VAL A 106 1.68 4.97 -2.44
CA VAL A 106 2.56 3.85 -2.01
C VAL A 106 4.03 4.19 -2.32
N GLN A 107 4.32 4.78 -3.47
CA GLN A 107 5.67 5.24 -3.80
C GLN A 107 6.12 6.39 -2.89
N SER A 108 5.21 7.32 -2.56
CA SER A 108 5.55 8.46 -1.69
C SER A 108 5.87 8.06 -0.24
N SER A 109 5.39 6.90 0.23
CA SER A 109 5.77 6.38 1.54
C SER A 109 7.15 5.72 1.54
N VAL A 110 7.80 5.51 0.39
CA VAL A 110 9.14 4.94 0.28
C VAL A 110 10.16 6.04 0.05
N VAL A 111 11.14 6.17 0.95
CA VAL A 111 12.20 7.18 0.88
C VAL A 111 13.46 6.62 0.26
N HIS A 112 13.86 5.41 0.68
CA HIS A 112 15.03 4.73 0.16
C HIS A 112 14.82 3.21 0.26
N SER A 113 15.46 2.43 -0.60
CA SER A 113 15.37 0.97 -0.53
C SER A 113 16.60 0.31 -1.10
N GLU A 114 17.03 -0.78 -0.47
CA GLU A 114 18.06 -1.68 -0.97
C GLU A 114 17.49 -3.10 -1.09
N THR A 115 17.93 -3.82 -2.12
CA THR A 115 17.57 -5.22 -2.35
C THR A 115 18.79 -6.10 -2.12
N VAL A 116 18.68 -7.02 -1.16
CA VAL A 116 19.71 -7.98 -0.78
C VAL A 116 19.35 -9.35 -1.35
N LYS A 117 20.23 -9.91 -2.18
CA LYS A 117 20.13 -11.29 -2.66
C LYS A 117 20.82 -12.19 -1.64
N LEU A 118 20.12 -13.21 -1.15
CA LEU A 118 20.67 -14.11 -0.15
C LEU A 118 21.46 -15.26 -0.79
N PRO A 119 22.56 -15.73 -0.16
CA PRO A 119 23.36 -16.85 -0.67
C PRO A 119 22.56 -18.15 -0.85
N GLN A 120 21.58 -18.38 0.04
CA GLN A 120 20.73 -19.57 0.06
C GLN A 120 19.56 -19.49 -0.96
N GLY A 121 19.47 -18.39 -1.71
CA GLY A 121 18.33 -18.06 -2.56
C GLY A 121 17.31 -17.17 -1.83
N GLY A 122 16.46 -16.51 -2.61
CA GLY A 122 15.50 -15.53 -2.09
C GLY A 122 16.05 -14.10 -2.08
N VAL A 123 15.14 -13.16 -1.84
CA VAL A 123 15.43 -11.73 -1.87
C VAL A 123 14.81 -11.06 -0.65
N VAL A 124 15.61 -10.23 0.02
CA VAL A 124 15.14 -9.32 1.07
C VAL A 124 15.22 -7.90 0.54
N ARG A 125 14.16 -7.12 0.78
CA ARG A 125 14.15 -5.68 0.52
C ARG A 125 14.16 -4.95 1.85
N VAL A 126 15.15 -4.09 2.05
CA VAL A 126 15.21 -3.21 3.22
C VAL A 126 14.82 -1.82 2.75
N VAL A 127 13.80 -1.24 3.37
CA VAL A 127 13.16 -0.01 2.91
C VAL A 127 13.13 1.00 4.05
N VAL A 128 13.55 2.23 3.80
CA VAL A 128 13.19 3.36 4.65
C VAL A 128 11.86 3.90 4.16
N ARG A 129 10.88 3.93 5.07
CA ARG A 129 9.55 4.48 4.83
C ARG A 129 9.32 5.76 5.61
N ARG A 130 8.31 6.48 5.15
CA ARG A 130 7.75 7.66 5.80
C ARG A 130 6.33 7.38 6.28
N ASP A 131 6.05 7.65 7.55
CA ASP A 131 4.70 7.59 8.11
C ASP A 131 3.88 8.86 7.84
N GLU A 132 2.64 8.92 8.34
CA GLU A 132 1.77 10.07 8.19
C GLU A 132 2.21 11.34 8.96
N ALA A 133 3.12 11.21 9.92
CA ALA A 133 3.68 12.30 10.73
C ALA A 133 5.05 12.77 10.22
N ASP A 134 5.41 12.41 8.98
CA ASP A 134 6.74 12.62 8.36
C ASP A 134 7.89 11.91 9.11
N GLY A 135 7.58 10.97 10.01
CA GLY A 135 8.54 10.12 10.70
C GLY A 135 9.16 9.09 9.75
N LEU A 136 10.48 8.91 9.86
CA LEU A 136 11.22 7.93 9.06
C LEU A 136 11.50 6.67 9.88
N PHE A 137 11.34 5.50 9.26
CA PHE A 137 11.65 4.21 9.87
C PHE A 137 12.12 3.20 8.81
N SER A 138 12.94 2.23 9.21
CA SER A 138 13.34 1.11 8.35
C SER A 138 12.40 -0.08 8.52
N GLU A 139 12.19 -0.83 7.45
CA GLU A 139 11.38 -2.04 7.40
C GLU A 139 12.07 -3.08 6.52
N VAL A 140 12.10 -4.33 6.99
CA VAL A 140 12.69 -5.47 6.28
C VAL A 140 11.58 -6.34 5.73
N LEU A 141 11.60 -6.56 4.41
CA LEU A 141 10.59 -7.33 3.69
C LEU A 141 11.26 -8.51 3.00
N GLY A 142 11.04 -9.72 3.51
CA GLY A 142 11.48 -10.97 2.88
C GLY A 142 10.36 -11.57 2.02
N ASP A 143 10.73 -12.35 1.01
CA ASP A 143 9.81 -13.39 0.54
C ASP A 143 9.59 -14.40 1.69
N GLY A 144 8.38 -14.98 1.82
CA GLY A 144 8.01 -15.81 2.98
C GLY A 144 8.84 -17.09 3.17
N TYR A 145 9.86 -17.31 2.35
CA TYR A 145 10.81 -18.41 2.43
C TYR A 145 12.16 -18.01 3.03
N VAL A 146 12.40 -16.72 3.26
CA VAL A 146 13.60 -16.20 3.92
C VAL A 146 13.57 -16.52 5.42
N ARG A 147 14.64 -17.16 5.92
CA ARG A 147 14.86 -17.36 7.37
C ARG A 147 15.69 -16.21 7.92
N LEU A 148 15.03 -15.22 8.52
CA LEU A 148 15.72 -14.06 9.09
C LEU A 148 16.50 -14.41 10.37
N GLU A 149 16.24 -15.56 10.99
CA GLU A 149 16.97 -16.04 12.16
C GLU A 149 18.31 -16.71 11.81
N ASP A 150 18.54 -17.01 10.52
CA ASP A 150 19.83 -17.51 10.05
C ASP A 150 20.93 -16.44 10.24
N PRO A 151 22.05 -16.73 10.92
CA PRO A 151 23.04 -15.70 11.27
C PRO A 151 23.67 -14.98 10.07
N GLU A 152 23.89 -15.68 8.96
CA GLU A 152 24.45 -15.08 7.75
C GLU A 152 23.43 -14.12 7.10
N THR A 153 22.17 -14.55 7.00
CA THR A 153 21.06 -13.73 6.54
C THR A 153 20.86 -12.51 7.42
N ALA A 154 20.83 -12.68 8.74
CA ALA A 154 20.68 -11.60 9.71
C ALA A 154 21.80 -10.55 9.58
N ALA A 155 23.06 -10.99 9.41
CA ALA A 155 24.19 -10.09 9.23
C ALA A 155 24.09 -9.27 7.94
N LEU A 156 23.66 -9.90 6.83
CA LEU A 156 23.46 -9.21 5.55
C LEU A 156 22.33 -8.18 5.61
N VAL A 157 21.22 -8.55 6.25
CA VAL A 157 20.06 -7.66 6.45
C VAL A 157 20.43 -6.49 7.35
N ALA A 158 21.09 -6.74 8.49
CA ALA A 158 21.53 -5.68 9.39
C ALA A 158 22.50 -4.71 8.70
N ALA A 159 23.44 -5.22 7.90
CA ALA A 159 24.34 -4.36 7.15
C ALA A 159 23.62 -3.50 6.10
N ALA A 160 22.59 -4.06 5.43
CA ALA A 160 21.75 -3.30 4.50
C ALA A 160 20.88 -2.27 5.23
N GLU A 161 20.35 -2.62 6.41
CA GLU A 161 19.59 -1.70 7.25
C GLU A 161 20.43 -0.50 7.69
N THR A 162 21.66 -0.72 8.14
CA THR A 162 22.61 0.36 8.43
C THR A 162 22.80 1.27 7.22
N ARG A 163 23.07 0.70 6.03
CA ARG A 163 23.29 1.50 4.81
C ARG A 163 22.08 2.34 4.43
N VAL A 164 20.87 1.77 4.46
CA VAL A 164 19.67 2.54 4.08
C VAL A 164 19.32 3.62 5.10
N ARG A 165 19.58 3.38 6.40
CA ARG A 165 19.38 4.37 7.46
C ARG A 165 20.39 5.50 7.36
N GLU A 166 21.67 5.19 7.14
CA GLU A 166 22.72 6.18 6.91
C GLU A 166 22.42 7.07 5.70
N ALA A 167 21.93 6.49 4.59
CA ALA A 167 21.61 7.21 3.35
C ALA A 167 20.54 8.31 3.53
N VAL A 168 19.72 8.22 4.58
CA VAL A 168 18.64 9.18 4.90
C VAL A 168 18.90 9.97 6.19
N GLY A 169 20.03 9.75 6.86
CA GLY A 169 20.37 10.39 8.14
C GLY A 169 19.57 9.88 9.35
N LEU A 170 19.06 8.64 9.30
CA LEU A 170 18.40 8.01 10.44
C LEU A 170 19.44 7.55 11.48
N PRO A 171 19.14 7.64 12.80
CA PRO A 171 20.00 7.10 13.85
C PRO A 171 20.23 5.58 13.67
N LEU A 172 21.37 5.05 14.09
CA LEU A 172 21.65 3.62 14.10
C LEU A 172 21.22 2.95 15.40
#